data_AF-A0A8C5DB67-F1
#
_entry.id   AF-A0A8C5DB67-F1
#
_cell.length_a   1.000
_cell.length_b   1.000
_cell.length_c   1.000
_cell.angle_alpha   90.00
_cell.angle_beta   90.00
_cell.angle_gamma   90.00
#
_symmetry.space_group_name_H-M   'P 1'
#
loop_
_entity.id
_entity.type
_entity.pdbx_description
1 polymer ?
#
loop_
_entity_poly.entity_id
_entity_poly.type
_entity_poly.pdbx_seq_one_letter_code
_entity_poly.pdbx_strand_id
1 'polypeptide(L)'
;MGLCVSTRMGLCVSTRMGLCVCTRMGVCVSTRMGLCVSTRMGLCVSTRMGLCVSTRMGLCVCTRMGLCVCTRMGLCVCTRMGLCVCTRMGLCVCTRMGLCVCTRMGLCVCTRMGLCVCTRMGLCVCTRMGLCVCTRMGLCVCTMCEAADRETMALKERLKIHFTHQEVH
;
A
#
# COMPACT_ATOMS: atom_id res chain seq x y z
N MET A 1 22.95 -16.06 3.90
CA MET A 1 22.16 -14.85 4.24
C MET A 1 23.00 -13.66 3.79
N GLY A 2 22.55 -12.88 2.80
CA GLY A 2 23.28 -11.71 2.32
C GLY A 2 22.97 -10.48 3.16
N LEU A 3 24.02 -9.79 3.62
CA LEU A 3 23.98 -8.45 4.21
C LEU A 3 24.53 -7.48 3.17
N CYS A 4 23.83 -6.38 2.92
CA CYS A 4 24.42 -5.26 2.18
C CYS A 4 24.15 -3.95 2.92
N VAL A 5 25.24 -3.22 3.19
CA VAL A 5 25.21 -1.92 3.85
C VAL A 5 25.98 -0.96 2.97
N SER A 6 25.34 0.11 2.53
CA SER A 6 25.98 1.07 1.62
C SER A 6 25.40 2.46 1.77
N THR A 7 26.18 3.50 1.51
CA THR A 7 25.64 4.87 1.47
C THR A 7 24.85 5.06 0.18
N ARG A 8 25.46 4.75 -0.97
CA ARG A 8 24.81 4.81 -2.29
C ARG A 8 24.98 3.49 -3.02
N MET A 9 23.88 2.98 -3.55
CA MET A 9 23.87 1.79 -4.38
C MET A 9 22.97 2.04 -5.58
N GLY A 10 23.53 1.94 -6.78
CA GLY A 10 22.77 2.10 -8.02
C GLY A 10 21.80 0.93 -8.24
N LEU A 11 22.34 -0.29 -8.19
CA LEU A 11 21.62 -1.52 -8.46
C LEU A 11 22.05 -2.60 -7.45
N CYS A 12 21.08 -3.31 -6.88
CA CYS A 12 21.30 -4.61 -6.24
C CYS A 12 20.39 -5.66 -6.85
N VAL A 13 20.99 -6.77 -7.28
CA VAL A 13 20.28 -7.94 -7.76
C VAL A 13 20.69 -9.12 -6.90
N SER A 14 19.72 -9.84 -6.34
CA SER A 14 20.01 -10.98 -5.48
C SER A 14 18.88 -12.01 -5.50
N THR A 15 19.20 -13.29 -5.31
CA THR A 15 18.15 -14.29 -5.11
C THR A 15 17.62 -14.21 -3.68
N ARG A 16 18.50 -14.24 -2.69
CA ARG A 16 18.14 -14.16 -1.27
C ARG A 16 18.95 -13.08 -0.56
N MET A 17 18.27 -12.03 -0.12
CA MET A 17 18.86 -10.97 0.68
C MET A 17 18.18 -10.95 2.04
N GLY A 18 18.97 -11.12 3.10
CA GLY A 18 18.45 -11.10 4.47
C GLY A 18 18.17 -9.66 4.88
N LEU A 19 19.20 -8.81 4.74
CA LEU A 19 19.17 -7.41 5.15
C LEU A 19 19.83 -6.53 4.10
N CYS A 20 19.14 -5.47 3.69
CA CYS A 20 19.72 -4.36 2.96
C CYS A 20 19.48 -3.03 3.66
N VAL A 21 20.56 -2.31 3.94
CA VAL A 21 20.53 -0.98 4.56
C VAL A 21 21.25 -0.02 3.63
N CYS A 22 20.52 0.92 3.04
CA CYS A 22 21.11 1.89 2.11
C CYS A 22 20.57 3.30 2.30
N THR A 23 21.41 4.33 2.31
CA THR A 23 20.84 5.70 2.35
C THR A 23 20.12 6.01 1.03
N ARG A 24 20.76 5.76 -0.11
CA ARG A 24 20.16 5.89 -1.44
C ARG A 24 20.32 4.60 -2.22
N MET A 25 19.20 4.02 -2.61
CA MET A 25 19.13 2.85 -3.46
C MET A 25 18.37 3.22 -4.73
N GLY A 26 19.02 3.07 -5.88
CA GLY A 26 18.37 3.28 -7.17
C GLY A 26 17.35 2.19 -7.43
N VAL A 27 17.85 0.98 -7.64
CA VAL A 27 17.06 -0.22 -7.96
C VAL A 27 17.46 -1.37 -7.05
N CYS A 28 16.47 -2.05 -6.48
CA CYS A 28 16.64 -3.38 -5.89
C CYS A 28 15.73 -4.40 -6.55
N VAL A 29 16.33 -5.50 -7.00
CA VAL A 29 15.62 -6.65 -7.54
C VAL A 29 16.01 -7.86 -6.72
N SER A 30 15.01 -8.52 -6.13
CA SER A 30 15.28 -9.72 -5.36
C SER A 30 14.16 -10.75 -5.43
N THR A 31 14.47 -12.05 -5.39
CA THR A 31 13.37 -13.02 -5.25
C THR A 31 12.85 -13.01 -3.82
N ARG A 32 13.73 -13.10 -2.82
CA ARG A 32 13.38 -12.99 -1.41
C ARG A 32 14.20 -11.91 -0.71
N MET A 33 13.51 -10.91 -0.17
CA MET A 33 14.08 -9.86 0.68
C MET A 33 13.46 -9.96 2.07
N GLY A 34 14.29 -10.16 3.08
CA GLY A 34 13.86 -10.17 4.48
C GLY A 34 13.49 -8.76 4.94
N LEU A 35 14.52 -7.92 5.08
CA LEU A 35 14.41 -6.54 5.53
C LEU A 35 15.12 -5.59 4.57
N CYS A 36 14.42 -4.56 4.11
CA CYS A 36 15.02 -3.42 3.43
C CYS A 36 14.77 -2.11 4.16
N VAL A 37 15.86 -1.41 4.49
CA VAL A 37 15.83 -0.11 5.15
C VAL A 37 16.54 0.90 4.26
N SER A 38 15.84 1.97 3.89
CA SER A 38 16.48 3.02 3.09
C SER A 38 15.92 4.42 3.30
N THR A 39 16.75 5.45 3.14
CA THR A 39 16.17 6.82 3.17
C THR A 39 15.44 7.09 1.86
N ARG A 40 16.06 6.79 0.71
CA ARG A 40 15.47 6.94 -0.62
C ARG A 40 15.65 5.65 -1.40
N MET A 41 14.53 5.10 -1.88
CA MET A 41 14.48 3.95 -2.77
C MET A 41 13.76 4.36 -4.04
N GLY A 42 14.42 4.23 -5.19
CA GLY A 42 13.80 4.52 -6.48
C GLY A 42 12.79 3.42 -6.84
N LEU A 43 13.31 2.22 -7.09
CA LEU A 43 12.57 1.04 -7.51
C LEU A 43 12.88 -0.14 -6.58
N CYS A 44 11.84 -0.82 -6.12
CA CYS A 44 11.98 -2.14 -5.52
C CYS A 44 11.07 -3.17 -6.20
N VAL A 45 11.68 -4.23 -6.69
CA VAL A 45 10.99 -5.36 -7.29
C VAL A 45 11.33 -6.59 -6.49
N SER A 46 10.31 -7.27 -5.96
CA SER A 46 10.56 -8.56 -5.32
C SER A 46 9.42 -9.56 -5.43
N THR A 47 9.74 -10.85 -5.38
CA THR A 47 8.65 -11.83 -5.25
C THR A 47 8.10 -11.81 -3.83
N ARG A 48 8.97 -11.89 -2.82
CA ARG A 48 8.60 -11.83 -1.41
C ARG A 48 9.44 -10.79 -0.69
N MET A 49 8.77 -9.80 -0.11
CA MET A 49 9.35 -8.81 0.78
C MET A 49 8.74 -8.98 2.16
N GLY A 50 9.58 -9.23 3.18
CA GLY A 50 9.14 -9.32 4.56
C GLY A 50 8.76 -7.93 5.09
N LEU A 51 9.77 -7.08 5.25
CA LEU A 51 9.64 -5.74 5.80
C LEU A 51 10.37 -4.72 4.91
N CYS A 52 9.68 -3.65 4.53
CA CYS A 52 10.32 -2.49 3.92
C CYS A 52 10.06 -1.22 4.72
N VAL A 53 11.15 -0.53 5.05
CA VAL A 53 11.12 0.74 5.77
C VAL A 53 11.83 1.77 4.93
N SER A 54 11.12 2.84 4.56
CA SER A 54 11.75 3.92 3.81
C SER A 54 11.20 5.31 4.09
N THR A 55 12.03 6.35 3.99
CA THR A 55 11.47 7.71 4.03
C THR A 55 10.75 8.02 2.73
N ARG A 56 11.38 7.77 1.58
CA ARG A 56 10.80 7.96 0.25
C ARG A 56 10.98 6.71 -0.59
N MET A 57 9.87 6.17 -1.07
CA MET A 57 9.84 5.09 -2.03
C MET A 57 9.17 5.58 -3.31
N GLY A 58 9.85 5.47 -4.45
CA GLY A 58 9.27 5.81 -5.74
C GLY A 58 8.24 4.77 -6.15
N LEU A 59 8.71 3.56 -6.43
CA LEU A 59 7.90 2.46 -6.95
C LEU A 59 8.23 1.14 -6.23
N CYS A 60 7.21 0.45 -5.75
CA CYS A 60 7.34 -0.90 -5.22
C CYS A 60 6.43 -1.89 -5.93
N VAL A 61 7.03 -2.94 -6.49
CA VAL A 61 6.33 -4.04 -7.17
C VAL A 61 6.66 -5.33 -6.44
N CYS A 62 5.68 -5.91 -5.78
CA CYS A 62 5.90 -7.16 -5.03
C CYS A 62 4.80 -8.18 -5.26
N THR A 63 5.11 -9.48 -5.33
CA THR A 63 4.01 -10.46 -5.31
C THR A 63 3.41 -10.54 -3.91
N ARG A 64 4.26 -10.63 -2.88
CA ARG A 64 3.84 -10.63 -1.47
C ARG A 64 4.69 -9.65 -0.69
N MET A 65 4.03 -8.70 -0.05
CA MET A 65 4.63 -7.75 0.88
C MET A 65 4.01 -7.98 2.25
N GLY A 66 4.84 -8.31 3.24
CA GLY A 66 4.39 -8.48 4.62
C GLY A 66 4.01 -7.14 5.22
N LEU A 67 5.01 -6.27 5.39
CA LEU A 67 4.84 -4.97 6.02
C LEU A 67 5.62 -3.88 5.26
N CYS A 68 4.95 -2.76 4.97
CA CYS A 68 5.61 -1.57 4.45
C CYS A 68 5.35 -0.35 5.32
N VAL A 69 6.44 0.31 5.72
CA VAL A 69 6.42 1.57 6.46
C VAL A 69 7.10 2.62 5.62
N CYS A 70 6.37 3.69 5.30
CA CYS A 70 6.92 4.73 4.47
C CYS A 70 6.46 6.13 4.84
N THR A 71 7.33 7.15 4.77
CA THR A 71 6.79 8.52 4.89
C THR A 71 6.07 8.89 3.60
N ARG A 72 6.70 8.67 2.44
CA ARG A 72 6.11 8.91 1.13
C ARG A 72 6.32 7.72 0.22
N MET A 73 5.23 7.22 -0.36
CA MET A 73 5.27 6.21 -1.41
C MET A 73 4.54 6.74 -2.63
N GLY A 74 5.22 6.74 -3.77
CA GLY A 74 4.65 7.14 -5.05
C GLY A 74 3.63 6.12 -5.51
N LEU A 75 4.11 4.92 -5.83
CA LEU A 75 3.31 3.84 -6.39
C LEU A 75 3.64 2.50 -5.73
N CYS A 76 2.60 1.78 -5.31
CA CYS A 76 2.72 0.40 -4.88
C CYS A 76 1.81 -0.53 -5.66
N VAL A 77 2.40 -1.58 -6.22
CA VAL A 77 1.69 -2.65 -6.93
C VAL A 77 2.02 -3.95 -6.24
N CYS A 78 1.02 -4.58 -5.62
CA CYS A 78 1.23 -5.84 -4.90
C CYS A 78 0.10 -6.83 -5.15
N THR A 79 0.39 -8.12 -5.35
CA THR A 79 -0.74 -9.09 -5.34
C THR A 79 -1.30 -9.21 -3.93
N ARG A 80 -0.44 -9.44 -2.92
CA ARG A 80 -0.85 -9.45 -1.52
C ARG A 80 0.00 -8.48 -0.72
N MET A 81 -0.67 -7.59 -0.01
CA MET A 81 -0.07 -6.69 0.96
C MET A 81 -0.70 -6.96 2.32
N GLY A 82 0.12 -7.33 3.32
CA GLY A 82 -0.36 -7.56 4.67
C GLY A 82 -0.74 -6.25 5.34
N LEU A 83 0.26 -5.42 5.60
CA LEU A 83 0.11 -4.15 6.30
C LEU A 83 0.89 -3.03 5.59
N CYS A 84 0.22 -1.91 5.34
CA CYS A 84 0.87 -0.69 4.88
C CYS A 84 0.59 0.48 5.81
N VAL A 85 1.67 1.12 6.26
CA VAL A 85 1.63 2.32 7.11
C VAL A 85 2.40 3.41 6.39
N CYS A 86 1.69 4.41 5.89
CA CYS A 86 2.35 5.50 5.19
C CYS A 86 1.75 6.88 5.48
N THR A 87 2.60 7.91 5.63
CA THR A 87 2.04 9.26 5.80
C THR A 87 1.35 9.71 4.51
N ARG A 88 2.01 9.55 3.36
CA ARG A 88 1.42 9.85 2.05
C ARG A 88 1.65 8.70 1.09
N MET A 89 0.57 8.22 0.48
CA MET A 89 0.62 7.29 -0.63
C MET A 89 -0.04 7.93 -1.84
N GLY A 90 0.65 7.91 -2.97
CA GLY A 90 0.08 8.39 -4.24
C GLY A 90 -0.95 7.40 -4.76
N LEU A 91 -0.47 6.22 -5.15
CA LEU A 91 -1.26 5.17 -5.77
C LEU A 91 -0.96 3.81 -5.16
N CYS A 92 -2.01 3.08 -4.76
CA CYS A 92 -1.91 1.68 -4.40
C CYS A 92 -2.81 0.81 -5.27
N VAL A 93 -2.22 -0.22 -5.85
CA VAL A 93 -2.91 -1.23 -6.65
C VAL A 93 -2.60 -2.59 -6.04
N CYS A 94 -3.63 -3.30 -5.60
CA CYS A 94 -3.43 -4.63 -5.06
C CYS A 94 -4.59 -5.57 -5.33
N THR A 95 -4.35 -6.88 -5.29
CA THR A 95 -5.48 -7.81 -5.30
C THR A 95 -6.02 -7.98 -3.88
N ARG A 96 -5.15 -8.17 -2.89
CA ARG A 96 -5.56 -8.22 -1.49
C ARG A 96 -4.71 -7.30 -0.63
N MET A 97 -5.36 -6.42 0.11
CA MET A 97 -4.75 -5.64 1.19
C MET A 97 -5.41 -6.05 2.50
N GLY A 98 -4.61 -6.42 3.49
CA GLY A 98 -5.10 -6.68 4.84
C GLY A 98 -5.48 -5.38 5.53
N LEU A 99 -4.47 -4.55 5.82
CA LEU A 99 -4.62 -3.31 6.57
C LEU A 99 -3.86 -2.17 5.89
N CYS A 100 -4.54 -1.05 5.65
CA CYS A 100 -3.88 0.19 5.26
C CYS A 100 -4.14 1.31 6.25
N VAL A 101 -3.07 1.93 6.71
CA VAL A 101 -3.10 3.06 7.64
C VAL A 101 -2.32 4.20 7.03
N CYS A 102 -2.99 5.32 6.86
CA CYS A 102 -2.44 6.40 6.06
C CYS A 102 -2.99 7.77 6.45
N THR A 103 -2.17 8.82 6.37
CA THR A 103 -2.73 10.16 6.55
C THR A 103 -3.37 10.63 5.26
N ARG A 104 -2.71 10.46 4.12
CA ARG A 104 -3.26 10.81 2.81
C ARG A 104 -3.03 9.69 1.82
N MET A 105 -4.10 9.23 1.19
CA MET A 105 -4.04 8.39 0.00
C MET A 105 -4.64 9.14 -1.17
N GLY A 106 -3.93 9.17 -2.29
CA GLY A 106 -4.48 9.67 -3.55
C GLY A 106 -5.50 8.71 -4.11
N LEU A 107 -5.04 7.54 -4.55
CA LEU A 107 -5.84 6.53 -5.22
C LEU A 107 -5.54 5.14 -4.68
N CYS A 108 -6.59 4.39 -4.34
CA CYS A 108 -6.50 2.98 -3.99
C CYS A 108 -7.41 2.13 -4.87
N VAL A 109 -6.82 1.11 -5.49
CA VAL A 109 -7.51 0.15 -6.36
C VAL A 109 -7.20 -1.24 -5.85
N CYS A 110 -8.24 -1.98 -5.49
CA CYS A 110 -8.08 -3.19 -4.71
C CYS A 110 -9.23 -4.15 -4.93
N THR A 111 -8.96 -5.43 -5.21
CA THR A 111 -10.11 -6.37 -5.30
C THR A 111 -10.67 -6.61 -3.91
N ARG A 112 -9.84 -6.90 -2.90
CA ARG A 112 -10.27 -7.02 -1.51
C ARG A 112 -9.45 -6.14 -0.57
N MET A 113 -10.15 -5.35 0.24
CA MET A 113 -9.59 -4.57 1.34
C MET A 113 -10.19 -5.08 2.65
N GLY A 114 -9.33 -5.44 3.61
CA GLY A 114 -9.77 -5.75 4.97
C GLY A 114 -10.17 -4.48 5.72
N LEU A 115 -9.17 -3.72 6.17
CA LEU A 115 -9.32 -2.46 6.90
C LEU A 115 -8.60 -1.33 6.17
N CYS A 116 -9.27 -0.20 5.98
CA CYS A 116 -8.63 1.06 5.62
C CYS A 116 -8.87 2.16 6.65
N VAL A 117 -7.79 2.77 7.13
CA VAL A 117 -7.80 3.88 8.09
C VAL A 117 -7.01 5.04 7.52
N CYS A 118 -7.69 6.18 7.38
CA CYS A 118 -7.27 7.26 6.50
C CYS A 118 -7.70 8.61 7.04
N THR A 119 -6.82 9.61 7.16
CA THR A 119 -7.37 10.96 7.41
C THR A 119 -8.00 11.53 6.14
N ARG A 120 -7.34 11.39 4.98
CA ARG A 120 -7.89 11.79 3.67
C ARG A 120 -7.70 10.70 2.62
N MET A 121 -8.80 10.33 1.96
CA MET A 121 -8.79 9.50 0.74
C MET A 121 -9.29 10.31 -0.44
N GLY A 122 -8.53 10.32 -1.54
CA GLY A 122 -9.00 10.88 -2.80
C GLY A 122 -10.04 9.96 -3.46
N LEU A 123 -9.57 8.83 -4.00
CA LEU A 123 -10.39 7.84 -4.69
C LEU A 123 -10.13 6.43 -4.14
N CYS A 124 -11.20 5.70 -3.82
CA CYS A 124 -11.11 4.27 -3.54
C CYS A 124 -12.01 3.46 -4.46
N VAL A 125 -11.43 2.49 -5.15
CA VAL A 125 -12.14 1.56 -6.03
C VAL A 125 -11.85 0.15 -5.54
N CYS A 126 -12.89 -0.54 -5.07
CA CYS A 126 -12.74 -1.90 -4.62
C CYS A 126 -13.94 -2.79 -4.89
N THR A 127 -13.71 -4.10 -4.98
CA THR A 127 -14.84 -5.03 -5.10
C THR A 127 -15.41 -5.37 -3.73
N ARG A 128 -14.54 -5.66 -2.75
CA ARG A 128 -14.96 -5.92 -1.37
C ARG A 128 -14.13 -5.09 -0.41
N MET A 129 -14.81 -4.42 0.51
CA MET A 129 -14.23 -3.66 1.59
C MET A 129 -14.85 -4.13 2.90
N GLY A 130 -14.03 -4.57 3.85
CA GLY A 130 -14.48 -4.95 5.18
C GLY A 130 -14.92 -3.71 5.96
N LEU A 131 -13.93 -2.91 6.40
CA LEU A 131 -14.17 -1.69 7.16
C LEU A 131 -13.35 -0.51 6.61
N CYS A 132 -14.02 0.64 6.48
CA CYS A 132 -13.38 1.90 6.13
C CYS A 132 -13.64 3.00 7.16
N VAL A 133 -12.53 3.56 7.65
CA VAL A 133 -12.52 4.67 8.61
C VAL A 133 -11.74 5.81 7.98
N CYS A 134 -12.46 6.78 7.40
CA CYS A 134 -11.82 8.00 6.92
C CYS A 134 -12.50 9.28 7.35
N THR A 135 -11.71 10.28 7.78
CA THR A 135 -12.27 11.60 8.17
C THR A 135 -12.74 12.41 6.96
N ARG A 136 -12.10 12.23 5.79
CA ARG A 136 -12.52 12.82 4.52
C ARG A 136 -12.29 11.82 3.39
N MET A 137 -13.33 11.61 2.59
CA MET A 137 -13.31 10.74 1.43
C MET A 137 -13.83 11.50 0.22
N GLY A 138 -13.09 11.48 -0.89
CA GLY A 138 -13.51 12.10 -2.14
C GLY A 138 -14.55 11.26 -2.85
N LEU A 139 -14.13 10.14 -3.45
CA LEU A 139 -15.03 9.19 -4.11
C LEU A 139 -14.72 7.76 -3.66
N CYS A 140 -15.77 7.01 -3.36
CA CYS A 140 -15.70 5.58 -3.14
C CYS A 140 -16.61 4.81 -4.09
N VAL A 141 -16.03 3.81 -4.76
CA VAL A 141 -16.72 2.86 -5.62
C VAL A 141 -16.45 1.48 -5.05
N CYS A 142 -17.47 0.89 -4.44
CA CYS A 142 -17.37 -0.38 -3.76
C CYS A 142 -18.56 -1.24 -4.17
N THR A 143 -18.33 -2.48 -4.64
CA THR A 143 -19.46 -3.37 -4.94
C THR A 143 -20.06 -3.98 -3.67
N MET A 144 -19.24 -4.24 -2.64
CA MET A 144 -19.68 -4.77 -1.34
C MET A 144 -18.92 -4.08 -0.20
N CYS A 145 -19.64 -3.51 0.77
CA CYS A 145 -19.08 -3.00 2.02
C CYS A 145 -19.80 -3.62 3.22
N GLU A 146 -19.06 -4.17 4.18
CA GLU A 146 -19.64 -4.77 5.40
C GLU A 146 -19.90 -3.71 6.49
N ALA A 147 -19.01 -2.73 6.64
CA ALA A 147 -19.25 -1.58 7.52
C ALA A 147 -18.49 -0.34 7.02
N ALA A 148 -19.21 0.78 6.87
CA ALA A 148 -18.62 2.10 6.68
C ALA A 148 -19.12 2.98 7.84
N ASP A 149 -18.22 3.65 8.56
CA ASP A 149 -18.57 4.39 9.78
C ASP A 149 -19.63 5.48 9.56
N ARG A 150 -20.38 5.82 10.62
CA ARG A 150 -21.54 6.76 10.60
C ARG A 150 -21.24 8.15 10.00
N GLU A 151 -19.99 8.63 10.03
CA GLU A 151 -19.61 9.89 9.34
C GLU A 151 -19.55 9.74 7.81
N THR A 152 -19.18 8.55 7.29
CA THR A 152 -19.20 8.28 5.84
C THR A 152 -20.62 8.14 5.29
N MET A 153 -21.57 7.69 6.12
CA MET A 153 -22.99 7.63 5.79
C MET A 153 -23.64 9.03 5.69
N ALA A 154 -23.19 10.01 6.48
CA ALA A 154 -23.66 11.40 6.38
C ALA A 154 -23.15 12.13 5.12
N LEU A 155 -22.05 11.67 4.53
CA LEU A 155 -21.50 12.15 3.24
C LEU A 155 -22.11 11.46 2.01
N LYS A 156 -22.86 10.37 2.21
CA LYS A 156 -23.55 9.62 1.14
C LYS A 156 -24.51 10.51 0.34
N GLU A 157 -25.13 11.48 1.01
CA GLU A 157 -26.04 12.47 0.42
C GLU A 157 -25.32 13.62 -0.32
N ARG A 158 -24.02 13.84 -0.06
CA ARG A 158 -23.28 14.99 -0.61
C ARG A 158 -22.32 14.68 -1.76
N LEU A 159 -21.94 13.42 -1.99
CA LEU A 159 -20.81 13.07 -2.88
C LEU A 159 -21.04 11.97 -3.92
N LYS A 160 -22.30 11.59 -4.23
CA LYS A 160 -22.61 10.55 -5.26
C LYS A 160 -21.84 9.24 -5.05
N ILE A 161 -21.91 8.69 -3.84
CA ILE A 161 -21.38 7.36 -3.56
C ILE A 161 -22.26 6.33 -4.29
N HIS A 162 -21.76 5.77 -5.40
CA HIS A 162 -22.42 4.67 -6.11
C HIS A 162 -22.06 3.34 -5.43
N PHE A 163 -22.95 2.89 -4.55
CA PHE A 163 -23.03 1.48 -4.20
C PHE A 163 -23.87 0.76 -5.25
N THR A 164 -23.27 -0.11 -6.04
CA THR A 164 -24.04 -1.16 -6.72
C THR A 164 -24.26 -2.26 -5.70
N HIS A 165 -25.33 -2.13 -4.89
CA HIS A 165 -25.80 -3.24 -4.07
C HIS A 165 -26.24 -4.35 -5.02
N GLN A 166 -25.50 -5.45 -5.06
CA GLN A 166 -25.99 -6.69 -5.62
C GLN A 166 -26.21 -7.62 -4.42
N GLU A 167 -27.46 -7.65 -3.94
CA GLU A 167 -27.89 -8.62 -2.93
C GLU A 167 -27.66 -10.02 -3.49
N VAL A 168 -26.74 -10.77 -2.88
CA VAL A 168 -26.64 -12.20 -3.13
C VAL A 168 -27.63 -12.84 -2.15
N HIS A 169 -28.80 -13.19 -2.68
CA HIS A 169 -29.79 -14.07 -2.05
C HIS A 169 -29.16 -15.43 -1.68
#